data_AF-A0AAD5DEU9-F1
#
_entry.id   AF-A0AAD5DEU9-F1
#
_cell.length_a   1.000
_cell.length_b   1.000
_cell.length_c   1.000
_cell.angle_alpha   90.00
_cell.angle_beta   90.00
_cell.angle_gamma   90.00
#
_symmetry.space_group_name_H-M   'P 1'
#
loop_
_entity.id
_entity.type
_entity.pdbx_description
1 polymer ?
#
loop_
_entity_poly.entity_id
_entity_poly.type
_entity_poly.pdbx_seq_one_letter_code
_entity_poly.pdbx_strand_id
1 'polypeptide(L)'
;MGSMRFSLLCFVTCFILFSLNFDAYEATQFVVGGKENLWRIPTSTNELNTWAQHERFKIGDSIVFKYDSKTDSVLRVEEGDYKKCIKSKPINEYNDGNTTIDLNKSGAFFFISGADGHCEKGEKLEIRVLSHKHSVPPPSLAPKSSPATLTPPAEPPKSGSVGSDLWISDVLIVAMAVGIAMV
;
A
#
# COMPACT_ATOMS: atom_id res chain seq x y z
N MET A 1 23.17 4.17 42.50
CA MET A 1 23.42 4.11 41.04
C MET A 1 22.48 3.20 40.23
N GLY A 2 21.80 2.18 40.79
CA GLY A 2 20.95 1.26 40.01
C GLY A 2 19.66 1.87 39.42
N SER A 3 18.96 2.72 40.19
CA SER A 3 17.70 3.35 39.76
C SER A 3 17.86 4.28 38.53
N MET A 4 18.98 4.98 38.43
CA MET A 4 19.29 5.89 37.32
C MET A 4 19.61 5.15 36.01
N ARG A 5 20.19 3.95 36.11
CA ARG A 5 20.48 3.09 34.95
C ARG A 5 19.22 2.40 34.43
N PHE A 6 18.32 1.99 35.32
CA PHE A 6 17.02 1.42 34.94
C PHE A 6 16.12 2.46 34.26
N SER A 7 16.08 3.67 34.80
CA SER A 7 15.37 4.80 34.19
C SER A 7 15.88 5.10 32.78
N LEU A 8 17.20 5.22 32.61
CA LEU A 8 17.81 5.46 31.30
C LEU A 8 17.49 4.34 30.29
N LEU A 9 17.49 3.07 30.73
CA LEU A 9 17.15 1.94 29.87
C LEU A 9 15.70 2.03 29.35
N CYS A 10 14.75 2.36 30.24
CA CYS A 10 13.34 2.56 29.87
C CYS A 10 13.15 3.74 28.91
N PHE A 11 13.86 4.84 29.11
CA PHE A 11 13.77 5.99 28.19
C PHE A 11 14.31 5.64 26.79
N VAL A 12 15.43 4.91 26.71
CA VAL A 12 16.02 4.49 25.43
C VAL A 12 15.11 3.49 24.72
N THR A 13 14.52 2.51 25.42
CA THR A 13 13.59 1.56 24.80
C THR A 13 12.30 2.22 24.34
N CYS A 14 11.71 3.14 25.11
CA CYS A 14 10.54 3.92 24.68
C CYS A 14 10.85 4.79 23.46
N PHE A 15 12.03 5.42 23.39
CA PHE A 15 12.42 6.24 22.25
C PHE A 15 12.63 5.41 20.97
N ILE A 16 13.21 4.21 21.08
CA ILE A 16 13.36 3.27 19.96
C ILE A 16 11.98 2.79 19.49
N LEU A 17 11.09 2.39 20.40
CA LEU A 17 9.73 1.98 20.05
C LEU A 17 8.93 3.11 19.39
N PHE A 18 9.06 4.35 19.86
CA PHE A 18 8.40 5.51 19.27
C PHE A 18 8.93 5.81 17.85
N SER A 19 10.24 5.69 17.65
CA SER A 19 10.87 5.95 16.34
C SER A 19 10.55 4.88 15.29
N LEU A 20 10.31 3.62 15.71
CA LEU A 20 9.95 2.51 14.82
C LEU A 20 8.50 2.53 14.32
N ASN A 21 7.69 3.50 14.76
CA ASN A 21 6.30 3.68 14.31
C ASN A 21 6.12 4.87 13.35
N PHE A 22 7.22 5.46 12.88
CA PHE A 22 7.17 6.56 11.94
C PHE A 22 7.19 6.01 10.51
N ASP A 23 6.02 5.60 10.01
CA ASP A 23 5.85 5.42 8.57
C ASP A 23 6.03 6.80 7.92
N ALA A 24 7.17 7.00 7.25
CA ALA A 24 7.36 8.17 6.42
C ALA A 24 6.29 8.16 5.33
N TYR A 25 5.30 9.04 5.46
CA TYR A 25 4.26 9.24 4.47
C TYR A 25 4.85 10.12 3.35
N GLU A 26 5.31 9.47 2.29
CA GLU A 26 5.72 10.13 1.06
C GLU A 26 4.60 10.00 0.01
N ALA A 27 4.14 11.13 -0.51
CA ALA A 27 3.18 11.17 -1.62
C ALA A 27 3.86 10.64 -2.89
N THR A 28 3.30 9.60 -3.49
CA THR A 28 3.83 9.00 -4.71
C THR A 28 3.14 9.56 -5.95
N GLN A 29 3.90 9.81 -7.01
CA GLN A 29 3.37 10.20 -8.31
C GLN A 29 3.38 9.02 -9.28
N PHE A 30 2.23 8.66 -9.82
CA PHE A 30 2.07 7.56 -10.77
C PHE A 30 1.85 8.10 -12.18
N VAL A 31 2.73 7.79 -13.11
CA VAL A 31 2.49 8.05 -14.54
C VAL A 31 1.64 6.91 -15.11
N VAL A 32 0.52 7.23 -15.75
CA VAL A 32 -0.39 6.22 -16.35
C VAL A 32 0.38 5.27 -17.27
N GLY A 33 0.25 3.96 -17.03
CA GLY A 33 0.93 2.92 -17.79
C GLY A 33 2.43 2.77 -17.50
N GLY A 34 3.00 3.54 -16.57
CA GLY A 34 4.40 3.46 -16.14
C GLY A 34 5.43 4.05 -17.11
N LYS A 35 5.00 4.63 -18.23
CA LYS A 35 5.86 5.33 -19.21
C LYS A 35 5.16 6.58 -19.74
N GLU A 36 5.93 7.50 -20.30
CA GLU A 36 5.37 8.68 -20.94
C GLU A 36 4.53 8.31 -22.17
N ASN A 37 3.48 9.11 -22.44
CA ASN A 37 2.60 8.99 -23.61
C ASN A 37 1.84 7.67 -23.73
N LEU A 38 1.49 7.06 -22.59
CA LEU A 38 0.64 5.86 -22.53
C LEU A 38 -0.84 6.15 -22.27
N TRP A 39 -1.24 7.43 -22.15
CA TRP A 39 -2.64 7.81 -22.37
C TRP A 39 -2.88 7.92 -23.88
N ARG A 40 -3.22 6.76 -24.44
CA ARG A 40 -3.56 6.52 -25.85
C ARG A 40 -4.34 5.22 -25.93
N ILE A 41 -4.93 4.93 -27.09
CA ILE A 41 -5.53 3.62 -27.38
C ILE A 41 -4.52 2.50 -27.07
N PRO A 42 -4.80 1.61 -26.09
CA PRO A 42 -3.89 0.55 -25.71
C PRO A 42 -3.87 -0.57 -26.75
N THR A 43 -2.87 -1.46 -26.68
CA THR A 43 -2.81 -2.62 -27.59
C THR A 43 -3.86 -3.65 -27.22
N SER A 44 -4.18 -3.75 -25.92
CA SER A 44 -5.27 -4.57 -25.40
C SER A 44 -6.24 -3.71 -24.61
N THR A 45 -7.55 -3.97 -24.76
CA THR A 45 -8.62 -3.12 -24.22
C THR A 45 -8.57 -2.92 -22.69
N ASN A 46 -7.91 -3.82 -21.95
CA ASN A 46 -7.81 -3.77 -20.49
C ASN A 46 -6.40 -3.44 -19.97
N GLU A 47 -5.46 -3.06 -20.83
CA GLU A 47 -4.05 -2.83 -20.47
C GLU A 47 -3.91 -1.81 -19.32
N LEU A 48 -4.55 -0.66 -19.45
CA LEU A 48 -4.47 0.42 -18.46
C LEU A 48 -5.09 0.01 -17.11
N ASN A 49 -6.23 -0.69 -17.13
CA ASN A 49 -6.86 -1.19 -15.90
C ASN A 49 -6.02 -2.30 -15.26
N THR A 50 -5.35 -3.13 -16.06
CA THR A 50 -4.42 -4.15 -15.56
C THR A 50 -3.22 -3.50 -14.89
N TRP A 51 -2.67 -2.45 -15.50
CA TRP A 51 -1.62 -1.65 -14.87
C TRP A 51 -2.08 -1.10 -13.52
N ALA A 52 -3.22 -0.42 -13.45
CA ALA A 52 -3.72 0.14 -12.19
C ALA A 52 -4.00 -0.91 -11.10
N GLN A 53 -4.34 -2.15 -11.45
CA GLN A 53 -4.51 -3.23 -10.47
C GLN A 53 -3.21 -3.66 -9.79
N HIS A 54 -2.06 -3.45 -10.44
CA HIS A 54 -0.74 -3.74 -9.87
C HIS A 54 -0.19 -2.60 -9.01
N GLU A 55 -0.78 -1.41 -9.13
CA GLU A 55 -0.40 -0.24 -8.35
C GLU A 55 -1.16 -0.14 -7.01
N ARG A 56 -0.57 0.60 -6.06
CA ARG A 56 -1.12 0.78 -4.70
C ARG A 56 -1.35 2.26 -4.41
N PHE A 57 -2.43 2.80 -4.96
CA PHE A 57 -2.82 4.20 -4.74
C PHE A 57 -3.34 4.44 -3.33
N LYS A 58 -2.85 5.49 -2.70
CA LYS A 58 -3.24 5.97 -1.36
C LYS A 58 -3.72 7.41 -1.45
N ILE A 59 -4.41 7.84 -0.40
CA ILE A 59 -4.77 9.26 -0.28
C ILE A 59 -3.48 10.10 -0.29
N GLY A 60 -3.50 11.19 -1.05
CA GLY A 60 -2.42 12.17 -1.24
C GLY A 60 -1.32 11.78 -2.22
N ASP A 61 -1.42 10.60 -2.85
CA ASP A 61 -0.71 10.33 -4.11
C ASP A 61 -1.30 11.18 -5.24
N SER A 62 -0.59 11.24 -6.37
CA SER A 62 -1.09 11.89 -7.59
C SER A 62 -0.95 10.96 -8.80
N ILE A 63 -1.86 11.07 -9.75
CA ILE A 63 -1.75 10.40 -11.06
C ILE A 63 -1.49 11.41 -12.18
N VAL A 64 -0.60 11.05 -13.10
CA VAL A 64 -0.18 11.87 -14.22
C VAL A 64 -0.56 11.22 -15.54
N PHE A 65 -1.35 11.95 -16.33
CA PHE A 65 -1.73 11.61 -17.69
C PHE A 65 -0.89 12.43 -18.67
N LYS A 66 -0.10 11.74 -19.50
CA LYS A 66 0.68 12.36 -20.59
C LYS A 66 0.09 11.93 -21.94
N TYR A 67 -0.31 12.90 -22.75
CA TYR A 67 -1.00 12.71 -24.03
C TYR A 67 -0.79 13.90 -24.98
N ASP A 68 -1.08 13.70 -26.26
CA ASP A 68 -1.14 14.80 -27.22
C ASP A 68 -2.49 15.52 -27.11
N SER A 69 -2.49 16.72 -26.53
CA SER A 69 -3.70 17.53 -26.32
C SER A 69 -4.39 17.98 -27.62
N LYS A 70 -3.77 17.80 -28.78
CA LYS A 70 -4.42 18.06 -30.08
C LYS A 70 -5.32 16.92 -30.53
N THR A 71 -5.08 15.71 -30.03
CA THR A 71 -5.75 14.49 -30.50
C THR A 71 -6.49 13.77 -29.39
N ASP A 72 -6.20 14.08 -28.12
CA ASP A 72 -6.84 13.44 -26.97
C ASP A 72 -7.07 14.40 -25.79
N SER A 73 -7.84 13.92 -24.83
CA SER A 73 -8.14 14.58 -23.56
C SER A 73 -8.47 13.57 -22.47
N VAL A 74 -8.44 14.03 -21.22
CA VAL A 74 -8.78 13.19 -20.06
C VAL A 74 -10.09 13.69 -19.46
N LEU A 75 -11.08 12.81 -19.40
CA LEU A 75 -12.36 13.09 -18.77
C LEU A 75 -12.50 12.25 -17.50
N ARG A 76 -12.71 12.91 -16.36
CA ARG A 76 -13.14 12.23 -15.12
C ARG A 76 -14.65 12.11 -15.14
N VAL A 77 -15.18 10.91 -14.94
CA VAL A 77 -16.61 10.61 -15.09
C VAL A 77 -17.15 9.78 -13.93
N GLU A 78 -18.47 9.60 -13.89
CA GLU A 78 -19.10 8.63 -13.00
C GLU A 78 -18.95 7.18 -13.53
N GLU A 79 -19.13 6.19 -12.66
CA GLU A 79 -18.98 4.77 -13.02
C GLU A 79 -19.90 4.35 -14.19
N GLY A 80 -21.14 4.85 -14.21
CA GLY A 80 -22.11 4.54 -15.27
C GLY A 80 -21.64 5.04 -16.64
N ASP A 81 -21.05 6.22 -16.68
CA ASP A 81 -20.53 6.86 -17.88
C ASP A 81 -19.24 6.19 -18.34
N TYR A 82 -18.36 5.80 -17.42
CA TYR A 82 -17.16 5.01 -17.70
C TYR A 82 -17.47 3.66 -18.37
N LYS A 83 -18.52 2.97 -17.90
CA LYS A 83 -18.93 1.67 -18.45
C LYS A 83 -19.44 1.80 -19.89
N LYS A 84 -20.08 2.93 -20.21
CA LYS A 84 -20.75 3.19 -21.48
C LYS A 84 -19.99 4.14 -22.40
N CYS A 85 -18.83 4.63 -21.98
CA CYS A 85 -18.07 5.68 -22.68
C CYS A 85 -18.90 6.96 -22.95
N ILE A 86 -19.73 7.38 -21.99
CA ILE A 86 -20.52 8.60 -22.11
C ILE A 86 -19.63 9.80 -21.77
N LYS A 87 -19.48 10.71 -22.73
CA LYS A 87 -18.62 11.90 -22.63
C LYS A 87 -19.37 13.20 -22.36
N SER A 88 -20.71 13.17 -22.34
CA SER A 88 -21.53 14.39 -22.40
C SER A 88 -21.51 15.26 -21.15
N LYS A 89 -21.19 14.69 -19.97
CA LYS A 89 -21.23 15.37 -18.67
C LYS A 89 -20.08 14.92 -17.77
N PRO A 90 -18.82 15.22 -18.13
CA PRO A 90 -17.71 14.86 -17.28
C PRO A 90 -17.76 15.67 -15.98
N ILE A 91 -17.26 15.06 -14.90
CA ILE A 91 -17.04 15.74 -13.61
C ILE A 91 -15.92 16.77 -13.77
N ASN A 92 -14.85 16.38 -14.48
CA ASN A 92 -13.73 17.22 -14.84
C ASN A 92 -13.23 16.85 -16.24
N GLU A 93 -12.73 17.83 -16.98
CA GLU A 93 -12.15 17.67 -18.31
C GLU A 93 -10.78 18.37 -18.34
N TYR A 94 -9.80 17.71 -18.94
CA TYR A 94 -8.43 18.19 -19.05
C TYR A 94 -7.93 18.04 -20.49
N ASN A 95 -7.38 19.12 -21.03
CA ASN A 95 -6.93 19.27 -22.41
C ASN A 95 -5.51 19.87 -22.49
N ASP A 96 -4.69 19.71 -21.45
CA ASP A 96 -3.36 20.33 -21.32
C ASP A 96 -2.21 19.43 -21.78
N GLY A 97 -2.46 18.14 -22.02
CA GLY A 97 -1.48 17.17 -22.54
C GLY A 97 -0.54 16.59 -21.47
N ASN A 98 -0.53 17.18 -20.27
CA ASN A 98 0.21 16.68 -19.12
C ASN A 98 -0.56 16.98 -17.83
N THR A 99 -1.63 16.24 -17.62
CA THR A 99 -2.56 16.46 -16.51
C THR A 99 -2.06 15.74 -15.25
N THR A 100 -1.91 16.45 -14.15
CA THR A 100 -1.68 15.85 -12.81
C THR A 100 -2.95 15.96 -11.96
N ILE A 101 -3.38 14.86 -11.36
CA ILE A 101 -4.60 14.78 -10.55
C ILE A 101 -4.26 14.19 -9.18
N ASP A 102 -4.52 14.95 -8.12
CA ASP A 102 -4.30 14.52 -6.74
C ASP A 102 -5.41 13.61 -6.22
N LEU A 103 -5.03 12.50 -5.60
CA LEU A 103 -5.92 11.48 -5.07
C LEU A 103 -6.27 11.81 -3.62
N ASN A 104 -7.10 12.84 -3.43
CA ASN A 104 -7.40 13.39 -2.09
C ASN A 104 -8.47 12.62 -1.30
N LYS A 105 -9.08 11.58 -1.88
CA LYS A 105 -10.13 10.78 -1.25
C LYS A 105 -9.94 9.31 -1.58
N SER A 106 -10.28 8.44 -0.62
CA SER A 106 -10.35 7.00 -0.87
C SER A 106 -11.56 6.66 -1.75
N GLY A 107 -11.48 5.57 -2.51
CA GLY A 107 -12.56 5.08 -3.34
C GLY A 107 -12.16 4.92 -4.81
N ALA A 108 -13.15 4.67 -5.66
CA ALA A 108 -12.95 4.48 -7.09
C ALA A 108 -13.00 5.83 -7.84
N PHE A 109 -12.07 6.01 -8.78
CA PHE A 109 -12.04 7.13 -9.71
C PHE A 109 -12.02 6.57 -11.13
N PHE A 110 -12.83 7.15 -12.00
CA PHE A 110 -13.00 6.69 -13.37
C PHE A 110 -12.61 7.78 -14.36
N PHE A 111 -11.76 7.41 -15.31
CA PHE A 111 -11.24 8.28 -16.36
C PHE A 111 -11.48 7.64 -17.72
N ILE A 112 -11.85 8.45 -18.70
CA ILE A 112 -12.02 8.03 -20.10
C ILE A 112 -11.36 9.06 -21.02
N SER A 113 -10.90 8.61 -22.18
CA SER A 113 -10.49 9.53 -23.25
C SER A 113 -11.69 10.35 -23.76
N GLY A 114 -11.47 11.63 -24.05
CA GLY A 114 -12.47 12.47 -24.70
C GLY A 114 -12.50 12.35 -26.22
N ALA A 115 -11.49 11.75 -26.83
CA ALA A 115 -11.42 11.52 -28.27
C ALA A 115 -12.49 10.51 -28.74
N ASP A 116 -12.90 10.61 -30.00
CA ASP A 116 -13.97 9.78 -30.56
C ASP A 116 -13.51 8.34 -30.80
N GLY A 117 -14.21 7.39 -30.17
CA GLY A 117 -13.94 5.96 -30.31
C GLY A 117 -12.75 5.44 -29.49
N HIS A 118 -12.02 6.30 -28.76
CA HIS A 118 -10.84 5.91 -27.98
C HIS A 118 -11.22 5.15 -26.71
N CYS A 119 -12.21 5.64 -25.96
CA CYS A 119 -12.72 4.97 -24.76
C CYS A 119 -13.22 3.54 -25.06
N GLU A 120 -13.95 3.37 -26.17
CA GLU A 120 -14.50 2.08 -26.61
C GLU A 120 -13.39 1.09 -27.00
N LYS A 121 -12.26 1.60 -27.49
CA LYS A 121 -11.05 0.81 -27.80
C LYS A 121 -10.20 0.51 -26.56
N GLY A 122 -10.60 0.99 -25.38
CA GLY A 122 -9.95 0.66 -24.10
C GLY A 122 -9.12 1.79 -23.50
N GLU A 123 -9.14 2.99 -24.07
CA GLU A 123 -8.49 4.17 -23.47
C GLU A 123 -9.35 4.72 -22.33
N LYS A 124 -9.37 3.96 -21.23
CA LYS A 124 -10.09 4.26 -20.01
C LYS A 124 -9.44 3.58 -18.82
N LEU A 125 -9.56 4.21 -17.67
CA LEU A 125 -8.87 3.81 -16.45
C LEU A 125 -9.78 3.89 -15.22
N GLU A 126 -9.82 2.81 -14.46
CA GLU A 126 -10.36 2.75 -13.10
C GLU A 126 -9.20 2.70 -12.11
N ILE A 127 -9.22 3.62 -11.13
CA ILE A 127 -8.25 3.68 -10.03
C ILE A 127 -8.98 3.44 -8.73
N ARG A 128 -8.39 2.65 -7.83
CA ARG A 128 -8.91 2.43 -6.47
C ARG A 128 -7.93 2.96 -5.43
N VAL A 129 -8.34 4.03 -4.76
CA VAL A 129 -7.54 4.71 -3.74
C VAL A 129 -7.85 4.12 -2.36
N LEU A 130 -6.81 3.62 -1.70
CA LEU A 130 -6.91 3.01 -0.37
C LEU A 130 -7.09 4.08 0.71
N SER A 131 -7.90 3.75 1.72
CA SER A 131 -7.97 4.55 2.95
C SER A 131 -6.75 4.28 3.84
N HIS A 132 -6.40 5.22 4.70
CA HIS A 132 -5.29 5.11 5.66
C HIS A 132 -5.34 3.88 6.58
N LYS A 133 -6.49 3.19 6.69
CA LYS A 133 -6.67 2.00 7.55
C LYS A 133 -6.53 0.67 6.81
N HIS A 134 -6.31 0.69 5.49
CA HIS A 134 -6.07 -0.52 4.70
C HIS A 134 -4.57 -0.86 4.57
N SER A 135 -3.75 -0.49 5.56
CA SER A 135 -2.50 -1.19 5.81
C SER A 135 -2.85 -2.64 6.09
N VAL A 136 -2.37 -3.55 5.24
CA VAL A 136 -2.61 -5.00 5.28
C VAL A 136 -2.72 -5.47 6.74
N PRO A 137 -3.85 -6.05 7.18
CA PRO A 137 -3.90 -6.60 8.52
C PRO A 137 -2.77 -7.66 8.61
N PRO A 138 -2.01 -7.71 9.73
CA PRO A 138 -1.02 -8.77 9.91
C PRO A 138 -1.68 -10.12 9.64
N PRO A 139 -0.98 -11.09 9.02
CA PRO A 139 -1.57 -12.37 8.66
C PRO A 139 -2.28 -12.93 9.90
N SER A 140 -3.62 -12.95 9.82
CA SER A 140 -4.45 -13.47 10.90
C SER A 140 -4.05 -14.92 11.09
N LEU A 141 -3.43 -15.24 12.24
CA LEU A 141 -3.11 -16.60 12.61
C LEU A 141 -4.38 -17.43 12.44
N ALA A 142 -4.32 -18.42 11.55
CA ALA A 142 -5.45 -19.28 11.23
C ALA A 142 -6.12 -19.81 12.51
N PRO A 143 -7.45 -20.01 12.53
CA PRO A 143 -8.13 -20.52 13.71
C PRO A 143 -7.58 -21.88 14.09
N LYS A 144 -7.01 -21.94 15.30
CA LYS A 144 -6.55 -23.17 15.94
C LYS A 144 -7.74 -24.12 16.08
N SER A 145 -7.74 -25.24 15.36
CA SER A 145 -8.74 -26.29 15.54
C SER A 145 -8.69 -26.81 16.98
N SER A 146 -9.85 -26.80 17.64
CA SER A 146 -10.05 -27.32 19.00
C SER A 146 -10.53 -28.78 18.97
N PRO A 147 -10.46 -29.50 20.11
CA PRO A 147 -9.82 -30.81 20.21
C PRO A 147 -10.77 -32.00 20.07
N ALA A 148 -10.23 -33.14 19.60
CA ALA A 148 -10.90 -34.43 19.72
C ALA A 148 -10.35 -35.20 20.94
N THR A 149 -11.27 -35.50 21.86
CA THR A 149 -11.12 -36.30 23.09
C THR A 149 -10.89 -37.78 22.78
N LEU A 150 -9.87 -38.41 23.40
CA LEU A 150 -9.86 -39.84 23.79
C LEU A 150 -9.01 -40.05 25.08
N THR A 151 -9.45 -41.02 25.88
CA THR A 151 -9.30 -41.33 27.33
C THR A 151 -7.90 -41.80 27.83
N PRO A 152 -7.65 -41.86 29.17
CA PRO A 152 -6.33 -42.06 29.84
C PRO A 152 -5.98 -43.53 30.17
N PRO A 153 -4.71 -43.89 30.48
CA PRO A 153 -4.34 -44.09 31.90
C PRO A 153 -2.85 -43.85 32.32
N ALA A 154 -2.70 -43.63 33.64
CA ALA A 154 -1.57 -43.94 34.56
C ALA A 154 -0.32 -43.03 34.67
N GLU A 155 -0.17 -42.41 35.85
CA GLU A 155 1.03 -41.82 36.51
C GLU A 155 1.73 -42.87 37.42
N PRO A 156 2.89 -42.60 38.10
CA PRO A 156 4.12 -41.86 37.76
C PRO A 156 5.39 -42.71 38.16
N PRO A 157 6.64 -42.17 38.19
CA PRO A 157 7.09 -41.47 39.42
C PRO A 157 7.99 -40.24 39.20
N LYS A 158 8.07 -39.45 40.28
CA LYS A 158 8.80 -38.20 40.49
C LYS A 158 10.33 -38.41 40.58
N SER A 159 11.12 -37.39 40.21
CA SER A 159 12.13 -36.74 41.07
C SER A 159 13.00 -35.76 40.26
N GLY A 160 13.36 -34.62 40.86
CA GLY A 160 14.49 -33.80 40.40
C GLY A 160 14.26 -32.29 40.47
N SER A 161 14.79 -31.66 41.53
CA SER A 161 14.91 -30.21 41.72
C SER A 161 16.20 -29.66 41.06
N VAL A 162 16.34 -28.33 41.06
CA VAL A 162 17.55 -27.49 40.81
C VAL A 162 17.80 -27.18 39.33
N GLY A 163 18.07 -25.95 38.89
CA GLY A 163 18.27 -24.66 39.53
C GLY A 163 18.32 -23.57 38.45
N SER A 164 18.35 -22.32 38.88
CA SER A 164 18.53 -21.12 38.05
C SER A 164 19.85 -21.14 37.28
N ASP A 165 19.90 -20.51 36.10
CA ASP A 165 20.72 -19.29 35.91
C ASP A 165 20.69 -18.76 34.48
N LEU A 166 20.88 -17.44 34.45
CA LEU A 166 20.85 -16.52 33.34
C LEU A 166 22.01 -16.74 32.36
N TRP A 167 21.74 -16.62 31.06
CA TRP A 167 22.76 -16.24 30.07
C TRP A 167 22.21 -15.11 29.20
N ILE A 168 22.16 -13.93 29.82
CA ILE A 168 22.07 -12.65 29.12
C ILE A 168 23.49 -12.34 28.62
N SER A 169 23.82 -12.70 27.38
CA SER A 169 25.03 -12.14 26.75
C SER A 169 25.02 -12.07 25.22
N ASP A 170 24.13 -12.76 24.51
CA ASP A 170 24.30 -12.85 23.05
C ASP A 170 23.54 -11.79 22.23
N VAL A 171 22.82 -10.88 22.89
CA VAL A 171 22.07 -9.81 22.20
C VAL A 171 22.94 -8.57 21.91
N LEU A 172 24.15 -8.47 22.47
CA LEU A 172 24.94 -7.23 22.38
C LEU A 172 25.84 -7.10 21.13
N ILE A 173 26.07 -8.16 20.35
CA ILE A 173 27.02 -8.11 19.22
C ILE A 173 26.36 -7.75 17.88
N VAL A 174 25.05 -7.92 17.71
CA VAL A 174 24.37 -7.61 16.42
C VAL A 174 24.08 -6.10 16.27
N ALA A 175 24.09 -5.33 17.35
CA ALA A 175 23.70 -3.91 17.34
C ALA A 175 24.74 -2.93 16.76
N MET A 176 25.97 -3.37 16.44
CA MET A 176 27.01 -2.49 15.89
C MET A 176 27.24 -2.63 14.37
N ALA A 177 26.44 -3.42 13.63
CA ALA A 177 26.66 -3.65 12.20
C ALA A 177 25.68 -2.93 11.25
N VAL A 178 24.59 -2.32 11.74
CA VAL A 178 23.54 -1.76 10.86
C VAL A 178 23.67 -0.23 10.65
N GLY A 179 24.57 0.44 11.39
CA GLY A 179 24.66 1.91 11.42
C GLY A 179 25.57 2.61 10.40
N ILE A 180 26.07 1.94 9.35
CA ILE A 180 27.00 2.58 8.37
C ILE A 180 26.43 2.63 6.93
N ALA A 181 25.24 2.10 6.66
CA ALA A 181 24.75 2.01 5.28
C ALA A 181 23.77 3.12 4.84
N MET A 182 23.81 4.31 5.43
CA MET A 182 23.02 5.46 4.98
C MET A 182 23.77 6.79 5.17
N VAL A 183 24.84 6.98 4.39
CA VAL A 183 25.28 8.28 3.87
C VAL A 183 25.61 8.10 2.39
#